data_AF-A0A7C3M4Y8-F1
#
_entry.id   AF-A0A7C3M4Y8-F1
#
_cell.length_a   1.000
_cell.length_b   1.000
_cell.length_c   1.000
_cell.angle_alpha   90.00
_cell.angle_beta   90.00
_cell.angle_gamma   90.00
#
_symmetry.space_group_name_H-M   'P 1'
#
loop_
_entity.id
_entity.type
_entity.pdbx_description
1 polymer ?
#
loop_
_entity_poly.entity_id
_entity_poly.type
_entity_poly.pdbx_seq_one_letter_code
_entity_poly.pdbx_strand_id
1 'polypeptide(L)'
;MNKIIASLLSALMALASLGVPVFAAPTLKNYPAFLGVDGQLDAYIVVGADAKVADVVGAIDVALSLASVSTQPVPVEAAGVVSVTGGVSLDTEAERLYLGDPINKVRQTLTGKDLEILGKLTFEDAEGNSYDYSQYIDVGGNTIEFVQEKSDEDPVIEIAMDTSSSNPLYTARIVFTKSLDFTSNNVKGKTITFFGTEFTISPDITDNTKLMFYKSAQEITLYKDEETTVTVGGKNYKIKVLGFSTTGTVDKVVLQINEQTDDVEEGKSKTIGGLKVYAKTITSWSQGAEGLVVLQVGSEKITFEHGQPVKLGEAEEEVEGTLVTISATSGTAPGVSSIEIAVFAPESEKDQIIAGEAFTDPVFGTFKVAFNGISTNLKAAERDKIEFRVSGDDKGYVRFPNIDGKTTTLYFAYADPSSETVNLADEKGNTIHVYEGAVAKEKEIIFLTPGNPKYTHIVQVYDIKLSDTNGYVQFKDLITGETYKTEEGRFSQP
;
A
#
# COMPACT_ATOMS: atom_id res chain seq x y z
N MET A 1 43.16 26.59 -37.11
CA MET A 1 43.41 25.17 -37.41
C MET A 1 42.06 24.47 -37.27
N ASN A 2 41.33 24.37 -38.38
CA ASN A 2 39.99 23.80 -38.44
C ASN A 2 40.11 22.32 -38.80
N LYS A 3 39.47 21.43 -38.03
CA LYS A 3 39.03 20.10 -38.48
C LYS A 3 38.18 19.41 -37.40
N ILE A 4 36.92 19.13 -37.79
CA ILE A 4 36.09 17.96 -37.45
C ILE A 4 35.24 18.02 -36.16
N ILE A 5 33.95 18.38 -36.33
CA ILE A 5 32.79 17.71 -35.70
C ILE A 5 31.85 17.28 -36.83
N ALA A 6 32.37 16.48 -37.76
CA ALA A 6 31.58 15.49 -38.48
C ALA A 6 31.83 14.08 -37.88
N SER A 7 32.69 14.00 -36.85
CA SER A 7 33.13 12.76 -36.21
C SER A 7 32.21 12.28 -35.10
N LEU A 8 31.28 13.05 -34.52
CA LEU A 8 30.49 12.54 -33.39
C LEU A 8 29.37 11.57 -33.82
N LEU A 9 28.72 11.81 -34.96
CA LEU A 9 27.75 10.86 -35.54
C LEU A 9 28.43 9.68 -36.28
N SER A 10 29.63 9.87 -36.82
CA SER A 10 30.40 8.78 -37.45
C SER A 10 31.26 7.98 -36.45
N ALA A 11 31.66 8.57 -35.32
CA ALA A 11 32.31 7.86 -34.21
C ALA A 11 31.30 7.06 -33.39
N LEU A 12 30.04 7.47 -33.28
CA LEU A 12 29.02 6.65 -32.63
C LEU A 12 28.71 5.38 -33.45
N MET A 13 28.81 5.45 -34.79
CA MET A 13 28.72 4.28 -35.68
C MET A 13 30.01 3.45 -35.71
N ALA A 14 31.19 4.07 -35.56
CA ALA A 14 32.47 3.35 -35.53
C ALA A 14 32.78 2.70 -34.16
N LEU A 15 32.36 3.31 -33.05
CA LEU A 15 32.47 2.74 -31.70
C LEU A 15 31.56 1.55 -31.47
N ALA A 16 30.48 1.41 -32.27
CA ALA A 16 29.66 0.20 -32.29
C ALA A 16 30.36 -1.01 -32.96
N SER A 17 31.53 -0.83 -33.58
CA SER A 17 32.27 -1.89 -34.28
C SER A 17 33.60 -2.31 -33.63
N LEU A 18 34.01 -1.67 -32.53
CA LEU A 18 35.20 -2.03 -31.76
C LEU A 18 34.79 -2.44 -30.35
N GLY A 19 34.78 -3.75 -30.09
CA GLY A 19 34.31 -4.37 -28.85
C GLY A 19 35.13 -3.99 -27.61
N VAL A 20 34.73 -2.92 -26.94
CA VAL A 20 35.08 -2.63 -25.55
C VAL A 20 33.76 -2.44 -24.76
N PRO A 21 33.52 -3.21 -23.69
CA PRO A 21 32.31 -3.10 -22.87
C PRO A 21 32.46 -1.96 -21.85
N VAL A 22 31.32 -1.51 -21.32
CA VAL A 22 31.16 -0.54 -20.21
C VAL A 22 31.09 0.94 -20.61
N PHE A 23 29.96 1.32 -21.23
CA PHE A 23 29.06 2.39 -20.78
C PHE A 23 27.73 2.13 -21.48
N ALA A 24 26.60 2.16 -20.76
CA ALA A 24 25.28 1.94 -21.35
C ALA A 24 25.03 3.00 -22.43
N ALA A 25 25.14 2.62 -23.70
CA ALA A 25 24.88 3.54 -24.80
C ALA A 25 23.38 3.91 -24.77
N PRO A 26 23.01 5.20 -24.66
CA PRO A 26 21.62 5.62 -24.73
C PRO A 26 21.07 5.22 -26.10
N THR A 27 19.99 4.43 -26.10
CA THR A 27 19.31 4.03 -27.34
C THR A 27 18.47 5.19 -27.86
N LEU A 28 18.42 5.36 -29.18
CA LEU A 28 17.58 6.38 -29.86
C LEU A 28 16.09 6.25 -29.51
N LYS A 29 15.66 5.11 -28.95
CA LYS A 29 14.30 4.88 -28.45
C LYS A 29 13.91 5.88 -27.34
N ASN A 30 14.88 6.41 -26.60
CA ASN A 30 14.66 7.34 -25.51
C ASN A 30 14.90 8.80 -25.93
N TYR A 31 14.99 9.11 -27.23
CA TYR A 31 15.07 10.49 -27.69
C TYR A 31 13.73 11.20 -27.48
N PRO A 32 13.69 12.44 -26.94
CA PRO A 32 14.84 13.27 -26.52
C PRO A 32 15.22 13.18 -25.02
N ALA A 33 14.58 12.29 -24.24
CA ALA A 33 14.71 12.22 -22.78
C ALA A 33 16.15 12.01 -22.25
N PHE A 34 17.02 11.31 -22.97
CA PHE A 34 18.41 11.12 -22.54
C PHE A 34 19.29 12.39 -22.61
N LEU A 35 18.79 13.48 -23.21
CA LEU A 35 19.46 14.78 -23.26
C LEU A 35 19.08 15.69 -22.07
N GLY A 36 18.20 15.22 -21.19
CA GLY A 36 17.81 15.92 -19.98
C GLY A 36 18.50 15.35 -18.73
N VAL A 37 19.01 16.23 -17.86
CA VAL A 37 19.44 15.91 -16.49
C VAL A 37 18.58 16.76 -15.54
N ASP A 38 17.92 16.12 -14.59
CA ASP A 38 17.06 16.79 -13.58
C ASP A 38 15.98 17.74 -14.15
N GLY A 39 15.34 17.34 -15.26
CA GLY A 39 14.29 18.15 -15.89
C GLY A 39 14.80 19.41 -16.59
N GLN A 40 16.12 19.51 -16.82
CA GLN A 40 16.75 20.56 -17.62
C GLN A 40 17.45 19.95 -18.83
N LEU A 41 17.27 20.58 -19.99
CA LEU A 41 17.97 20.20 -21.21
C LEU A 41 19.46 20.55 -21.07
N ASP A 42 20.34 19.55 -21.12
CA ASP A 42 21.79 19.73 -21.15
C ASP A 42 22.32 19.43 -22.55
N ALA A 43 22.04 20.34 -23.49
CA ALA A 43 22.46 20.21 -24.88
C ALA A 43 22.69 21.57 -25.55
N TYR A 44 23.68 21.63 -26.45
CA TYR A 44 23.92 22.78 -27.31
C TYR A 44 23.33 22.53 -28.70
N ILE A 45 22.53 23.48 -29.19
CA ILE A 45 22.05 23.48 -30.57
C ILE A 45 22.97 24.38 -31.38
N VAL A 46 23.70 23.78 -32.32
CA VAL A 46 24.64 24.50 -33.17
C VAL A 46 23.97 24.82 -34.49
N VAL A 47 23.87 26.10 -34.81
CA VAL A 47 23.48 26.58 -36.14
C VAL A 47 24.71 26.64 -37.03
N GLY A 48 24.56 26.34 -38.32
CA GLY A 48 25.64 26.44 -39.30
C GLY A 48 26.35 27.80 -39.26
N ALA A 49 27.64 27.84 -39.58
CA ALA A 49 28.50 29.02 -39.41
C ALA A 49 28.03 30.29 -40.15
N ASP A 50 27.26 30.13 -41.23
CA ASP A 50 26.68 31.24 -42.00
C ASP A 50 25.30 31.69 -41.45
N ALA A 51 24.75 30.99 -40.46
CA ALA A 51 23.43 31.22 -39.86
C ALA A 51 22.33 31.54 -40.88
N LYS A 52 22.25 30.75 -41.96
CA LYS A 52 21.21 30.95 -42.98
C LYS A 52 19.84 30.85 -42.32
N VAL A 53 18.88 31.64 -42.81
CA VAL A 53 17.52 31.70 -42.24
C VAL A 53 16.91 30.30 -42.08
N ALA A 54 17.13 29.39 -43.05
CA ALA A 54 16.66 28.00 -42.95
C ALA A 54 17.32 27.19 -41.81
N ASP A 55 18.62 27.38 -41.55
CA ASP A 55 19.34 26.69 -40.47
C ASP A 55 18.92 27.23 -39.10
N VAL A 56 18.66 28.54 -39.02
CA VAL A 56 18.14 29.20 -37.81
C VAL A 56 16.72 28.73 -37.50
N VAL A 57 15.84 28.67 -38.50
CA VAL A 57 14.47 28.16 -38.34
C VAL A 57 14.47 26.68 -37.96
N GLY A 58 15.28 25.86 -38.62
CA GLY A 58 15.41 24.44 -38.26
C GLY A 58 15.96 24.23 -36.85
N ALA A 59 16.92 25.05 -36.41
CA ALA A 59 17.43 25.01 -35.04
C ALA A 59 16.38 25.45 -34.00
N ILE A 60 15.52 26.42 -34.34
CA ILE A 60 14.39 26.82 -33.49
C ILE A 60 13.38 25.68 -33.35
N ASP A 61 13.04 24.99 -34.44
CA ASP A 61 12.12 23.84 -34.39
C ASP A 61 12.68 22.69 -33.53
N VAL A 62 13.99 22.41 -33.64
CA VAL A 62 14.68 21.43 -32.79
C VAL A 62 14.71 21.91 -31.34
N ALA A 63 14.97 23.21 -31.08
CA ALA A 63 14.94 23.77 -29.73
C ALA A 63 13.56 23.66 -29.08
N LEU A 64 12.49 23.94 -29.83
CA LEU A 64 11.11 23.80 -29.37
C LEU A 64 10.75 22.34 -29.08
N SER A 65 11.20 21.41 -29.93
CA SER A 65 11.01 19.97 -29.69
C SER A 65 11.81 19.46 -28.50
N LEU A 66 12.96 20.05 -28.18
CA LEU A 66 13.79 19.68 -27.02
C LEU A 66 13.35 20.37 -25.73
N ALA A 67 12.68 21.52 -25.83
CA ALA A 67 12.09 22.23 -24.68
C ALA A 67 11.02 21.39 -23.98
N SER A 68 10.42 20.39 -24.64
CA SER A 68 9.50 19.44 -23.99
C SER A 68 10.17 18.54 -22.94
N VAL A 69 11.51 18.46 -22.93
CA VAL A 69 12.30 17.74 -21.91
C VAL A 69 12.52 18.62 -20.68
N SER A 70 12.38 19.95 -20.83
CA SER A 70 12.51 20.87 -19.70
C SER A 70 11.18 20.99 -18.97
N THR A 71 10.99 20.16 -17.95
CA THR A 71 9.85 20.24 -17.04
C THR A 71 10.29 20.95 -15.77
N GLN A 72 9.75 22.13 -15.50
CA GLN A 72 9.74 22.62 -14.12
C GLN A 72 8.57 21.94 -13.41
N PRO A 73 8.80 21.20 -12.32
CA PRO A 73 7.71 20.82 -11.43
C PRO A 73 7.13 22.11 -10.85
N VAL A 74 6.02 22.58 -11.42
CA VAL A 74 5.18 23.57 -10.75
C VAL A 74 4.44 22.78 -9.66
N PRO A 75 4.60 23.09 -8.37
CA PRO A 75 3.69 22.57 -7.37
C PRO A 75 2.33 23.18 -7.67
N VAL A 76 1.52 22.45 -8.41
CA VAL A 76 0.09 22.69 -8.42
C VAL A 76 -0.38 22.14 -7.08
N GLU A 77 -0.65 23.03 -6.12
CA GLU A 77 -1.56 22.72 -5.02
C GLU A 77 -2.96 22.49 -5.63
N ALA A 78 -3.12 21.36 -6.32
CA ALA A 78 -4.40 20.75 -6.54
C ALA A 78 -4.66 19.92 -5.28
N ALA A 79 -5.57 20.42 -4.44
CA ALA A 79 -6.10 19.64 -3.34
C ALA A 79 -6.54 18.26 -3.86
N GLY A 80 -5.91 17.20 -3.37
CA GLY A 80 -6.49 15.85 -3.40
C GLY A 80 -5.98 14.86 -4.45
N VAL A 81 -4.86 15.08 -5.15
CA VAL A 81 -4.20 13.98 -5.87
C VAL A 81 -2.86 13.68 -5.22
N VAL A 82 -2.87 12.73 -4.29
CA VAL A 82 -1.63 12.17 -3.75
C VAL A 82 -1.02 11.29 -4.84
N SER A 83 0.04 11.77 -5.47
CA SER A 83 0.79 10.94 -6.43
C SER A 83 1.55 9.86 -5.65
N VAL A 84 1.11 8.61 -5.75
CA VAL A 84 1.86 7.47 -5.22
C VAL A 84 2.91 7.10 -6.25
N THR A 85 4.18 7.39 -5.97
CA THR A 85 5.28 6.94 -6.85
C THR A 85 5.46 5.44 -6.68
N GLY A 86 5.27 4.66 -7.75
CA GLY A 86 5.43 3.20 -7.73
C GLY A 86 4.29 2.43 -7.03
N GLY A 87 3.15 3.07 -6.78
CA GLY A 87 1.97 2.42 -6.20
C GLY A 87 0.67 2.86 -6.87
N VAL A 88 -0.44 2.33 -6.37
CA VAL A 88 -1.78 2.55 -6.94
C VAL A 88 -2.72 3.07 -5.87
N SER A 89 -3.54 4.08 -6.21
CA SER A 89 -4.60 4.52 -5.30
C SER A 89 -5.76 3.53 -5.31
N LEU A 90 -6.34 3.26 -4.14
CA LEU A 90 -7.54 2.44 -4.02
C LEU A 90 -8.81 3.18 -4.45
N ASP A 91 -8.78 4.51 -4.51
CA ASP A 91 -9.86 5.33 -5.06
C ASP A 91 -9.65 5.64 -6.56
N THR A 92 -10.61 6.36 -7.14
CA THR A 92 -10.53 6.91 -8.50
C THR A 92 -11.09 8.34 -8.51
N GLU A 93 -10.86 9.07 -9.60
CA GLU A 93 -11.48 10.40 -9.76
C GLU A 93 -13.01 10.35 -9.79
N ALA A 94 -13.58 9.27 -10.34
CA ALA A 94 -15.03 9.08 -10.46
C ALA A 94 -15.67 8.56 -9.16
N GLU A 95 -14.93 7.79 -8.37
CA GLU A 95 -15.41 7.19 -7.14
C GLU A 95 -14.34 7.30 -6.05
N ARG A 96 -14.65 8.12 -5.03
CA ARG A 96 -13.78 8.40 -3.89
C ARG A 96 -14.13 7.51 -2.70
N LEU A 97 -13.13 7.24 -1.87
CA LEU A 97 -13.33 6.65 -0.55
C LEU A 97 -13.61 7.76 0.47
N TYR A 98 -14.64 7.59 1.28
CA TYR A 98 -15.03 8.52 2.34
C TYR A 98 -14.84 7.89 3.72
N LEU A 99 -14.94 8.72 4.77
CA LEU A 99 -14.97 8.24 6.14
C LEU A 99 -16.12 7.22 6.32
N GLY A 100 -15.81 6.08 6.94
CA GLY A 100 -16.72 4.94 7.12
C GLY A 100 -16.81 3.99 5.93
N ASP A 101 -16.21 4.31 4.77
CA ASP A 101 -16.16 3.37 3.65
C ASP A 101 -15.12 2.28 3.93
N PRO A 102 -15.37 1.03 3.49
CA PRO A 102 -14.33 0.02 3.44
C PRO A 102 -13.33 0.34 2.32
N ILE A 103 -12.05 0.09 2.56
CA ILE A 103 -10.96 0.43 1.62
C ILE A 103 -11.05 -0.34 0.30
N ASN A 104 -11.76 -1.48 0.27
CA ASN A 104 -12.02 -2.26 -0.94
C ASN A 104 -13.27 -1.85 -1.72
N LYS A 105 -13.99 -0.79 -1.31
CA LYS A 105 -15.23 -0.34 -1.97
C LYS A 105 -15.05 -0.09 -3.46
N VAL A 106 -13.97 0.60 -3.83
CA VAL A 106 -13.69 1.01 -5.22
C VAL A 106 -12.79 0.00 -5.94
N ARG A 107 -11.81 -0.58 -5.23
CA ARG A 107 -10.91 -1.61 -5.77
C ARG A 107 -10.80 -2.80 -4.82
N GLN A 108 -11.29 -3.95 -5.28
CA GLN A 108 -11.28 -5.19 -4.51
C GLN A 108 -10.04 -6.05 -4.77
N THR A 109 -9.48 -6.01 -5.98
CA THR A 109 -8.31 -6.82 -6.35
C THR A 109 -7.36 -5.98 -7.17
N LEU A 110 -6.08 -6.01 -6.81
CA LEU A 110 -4.98 -5.43 -7.57
C LEU A 110 -4.31 -6.51 -8.42
N THR A 111 -3.92 -6.12 -9.62
CA THR A 111 -3.36 -7.00 -10.66
C THR A 111 -2.04 -6.44 -11.19
N GLY A 112 -1.42 -7.15 -12.14
CA GLY A 112 -0.23 -6.65 -12.86
C GLY A 112 -0.44 -5.35 -13.65
N LYS A 113 -1.70 -4.88 -13.83
CA LYS A 113 -1.99 -3.56 -14.39
C LYS A 113 -1.83 -2.44 -13.35
N ASP A 114 -1.95 -2.78 -12.08
CA ASP A 114 -1.94 -1.84 -10.96
C ASP A 114 -0.55 -1.76 -10.33
N LEU A 115 0.14 -2.90 -10.18
CA LEU A 115 1.48 -2.99 -9.60
C LEU A 115 2.35 -3.97 -10.43
N GLU A 116 3.57 -3.55 -10.77
CA GLU A 116 4.49 -4.33 -11.62
C GLU A 116 4.94 -5.65 -10.98
N ILE A 117 4.92 -5.73 -9.63
CA ILE A 117 5.28 -6.95 -8.89
C ILE A 117 4.22 -8.06 -8.98
N LEU A 118 3.05 -7.76 -9.57
CA LEU A 118 1.90 -8.66 -9.71
C LEU A 118 1.77 -9.21 -11.14
N GLY A 119 0.70 -9.96 -11.39
CA GLY A 119 0.38 -10.46 -12.72
C GLY A 119 0.98 -11.84 -12.98
N LYS A 120 1.18 -12.16 -14.27
CA LYS A 120 1.50 -13.51 -14.74
C LYS A 120 3.00 -13.75 -14.79
N LEU A 121 3.45 -14.85 -14.19
CA LEU A 121 4.81 -15.36 -14.28
C LEU A 121 4.80 -16.83 -14.73
N THR A 122 5.97 -17.32 -15.12
CA THR A 122 6.16 -18.70 -15.55
C THR A 122 7.30 -19.32 -14.76
N PHE A 123 7.05 -20.50 -14.21
CA PHE A 123 8.05 -21.37 -13.59
C PHE A 123 8.40 -22.51 -14.56
N GLU A 124 9.66 -22.91 -14.66
CA GLU A 124 10.11 -24.05 -15.47
C GLU A 124 10.80 -25.09 -14.57
N ASP A 125 10.38 -26.35 -14.68
CA ASP A 125 10.97 -27.46 -13.91
C ASP A 125 12.26 -28.01 -14.55
N ALA A 126 12.87 -29.03 -13.94
CA ALA A 126 14.10 -29.64 -14.44
C ALA A 126 13.94 -30.38 -15.79
N GLU A 127 12.73 -30.70 -16.20
CA GLU A 127 12.42 -31.39 -17.47
C GLU A 127 12.03 -30.40 -18.58
N GLY A 128 11.97 -29.11 -18.29
CA GLY A 128 11.53 -28.07 -19.23
C GLY A 128 10.01 -27.92 -19.31
N ASN A 129 9.26 -28.48 -18.36
CA ASN A 129 7.81 -28.23 -18.29
C ASN A 129 7.56 -26.85 -17.70
N SER A 130 6.77 -26.03 -18.40
CA SER A 130 6.38 -24.70 -17.93
C SER A 130 5.07 -24.72 -17.15
N TYR A 131 5.03 -23.95 -16.06
CA TYR A 131 3.91 -23.76 -15.16
C TYR A 131 3.63 -22.26 -15.02
N ASP A 132 2.54 -21.82 -15.63
CA ASP A 132 2.10 -20.44 -15.52
C ASP A 132 1.35 -20.21 -14.21
N TYR A 133 1.68 -19.13 -13.50
CA TYR A 133 0.97 -18.69 -12.32
C TYR A 133 0.71 -17.19 -12.35
N SER A 134 -0.26 -16.73 -11.57
CA SER A 134 -0.64 -15.33 -11.49
C SER A 134 -0.73 -14.87 -10.04
N GLN A 135 -0.34 -13.62 -9.80
CA GLN A 135 -0.30 -13.02 -8.48
C GLN A 135 -1.26 -11.85 -8.38
N TYR A 136 -1.99 -11.80 -7.27
CA TYR A 136 -3.02 -10.81 -6.97
C TYR A 136 -2.88 -10.34 -5.53
N ILE A 137 -3.35 -9.13 -5.25
CA ILE A 137 -3.60 -8.66 -3.89
C ILE A 137 -5.10 -8.38 -3.80
N ASP A 138 -5.82 -9.17 -3.01
CA ASP A 138 -7.22 -8.89 -2.70
C ASP A 138 -7.26 -7.95 -1.51
N VAL A 139 -7.90 -6.79 -1.67
CA VAL A 139 -7.95 -5.71 -0.68
C VAL A 139 -9.01 -6.03 0.39
N GLY A 140 -8.63 -5.84 1.64
CA GLY A 140 -9.46 -6.05 2.83
C GLY A 140 -10.67 -5.13 2.92
N GLY A 141 -11.65 -5.56 3.74
CA GLY A 141 -12.85 -4.78 4.04
C GLY A 141 -12.68 -3.72 5.13
N ASN A 142 -11.44 -3.44 5.55
CA ASN A 142 -11.11 -2.51 6.63
C ASN A 142 -11.64 -1.11 6.35
N THR A 143 -12.09 -0.43 7.39
CA THR A 143 -12.79 0.85 7.30
C THR A 143 -11.86 2.01 7.59
N ILE A 144 -12.16 3.16 6.97
CA ILE A 144 -11.53 4.43 7.32
C ILE A 144 -12.34 5.03 8.47
N GLU A 145 -11.71 5.25 9.63
CA GLU A 145 -12.40 5.66 10.86
C GLU A 145 -11.84 6.95 11.44
N PHE A 146 -12.61 7.60 12.31
CA PHE A 146 -12.16 8.72 13.12
C PHE A 146 -12.42 8.36 14.58
N VAL A 147 -11.38 7.84 15.23
CA VAL A 147 -11.50 7.11 16.49
C VAL A 147 -10.50 7.63 17.50
N GLN A 148 -10.88 7.54 18.76
CA GLN A 148 -10.02 7.84 19.91
C GLN A 148 -9.62 6.52 20.55
N GLU A 149 -8.46 5.98 20.16
CA GLU A 149 -7.95 4.71 20.69
C GLU A 149 -7.64 4.77 22.20
N LYS A 150 -7.20 5.94 22.68
CA LYS A 150 -6.90 6.17 24.10
C LYS A 150 -7.60 7.40 24.62
N SER A 151 -8.19 7.28 25.80
CA SER A 151 -9.00 8.34 26.42
C SER A 151 -8.28 9.66 26.68
N ASP A 152 -6.95 9.65 26.72
CA ASP A 152 -6.08 10.80 26.95
C ASP A 152 -5.44 11.37 25.67
N GLU A 153 -5.70 10.77 24.50
CA GLU A 153 -5.23 11.25 23.19
C GLU A 153 -6.40 11.84 22.38
N ASP A 154 -6.11 12.78 21.47
CA ASP A 154 -7.15 13.27 20.54
C ASP A 154 -7.50 12.16 19.54
N PRO A 155 -8.76 12.06 19.06
CA PRO A 155 -9.10 11.15 17.98
C PRO A 155 -8.31 11.43 16.72
N VAL A 156 -7.93 10.36 16.02
CA VAL A 156 -7.18 10.39 14.75
C VAL A 156 -7.99 9.75 13.63
N ILE A 157 -7.62 10.06 12.38
CA ILE A 157 -8.14 9.30 11.23
C ILE A 157 -7.16 8.18 10.93
N GLU A 158 -7.70 6.98 10.75
CA GLU A 158 -6.93 5.77 10.50
C GLU A 158 -7.66 4.82 9.54
N ILE A 159 -6.94 3.83 9.04
CA ILE A 159 -7.52 2.59 8.56
C ILE A 159 -7.53 1.61 9.74
N ALA A 160 -8.72 1.23 10.18
CA ALA A 160 -8.91 0.27 11.28
C ALA A 160 -8.64 -1.15 10.78
N MET A 161 -7.55 -1.75 11.26
CA MET A 161 -7.20 -3.15 10.99
C MET A 161 -7.93 -4.08 11.97
N ASP A 162 -8.06 -5.35 11.60
CA ASP A 162 -8.63 -6.38 12.47
C ASP A 162 -7.50 -7.36 12.86
N THR A 163 -7.57 -7.97 14.04
CA THR A 163 -6.63 -9.02 14.50
C THR A 163 -7.05 -10.42 14.04
N SER A 164 -8.15 -10.54 13.31
CA SER A 164 -8.70 -11.77 12.76
C SER A 164 -8.31 -11.97 11.30
N SER A 165 -7.85 -13.18 10.98
CA SER A 165 -7.64 -13.63 9.60
C SER A 165 -8.92 -13.66 8.75
N SER A 166 -10.11 -13.51 9.37
CA SER A 166 -11.38 -13.42 8.64
C SER A 166 -11.61 -12.04 8.02
N ASN A 167 -10.94 -11.01 8.55
CA ASN A 167 -11.03 -9.63 8.09
C ASN A 167 -9.62 -9.06 7.81
N PRO A 168 -8.85 -9.68 6.88
CA PRO A 168 -7.49 -9.25 6.64
C PRO A 168 -7.45 -7.88 5.97
N LEU A 169 -6.37 -7.12 6.23
CA LEU A 169 -6.05 -5.89 5.52
C LEU A 169 -5.89 -6.14 4.01
N TYR A 170 -5.28 -7.27 3.68
CA TYR A 170 -5.25 -7.81 2.32
C TYR A 170 -4.92 -9.30 2.32
N THR A 171 -5.20 -9.96 1.21
CA THR A 171 -4.76 -11.33 0.93
C THR A 171 -3.85 -11.34 -0.29
N ALA A 172 -2.59 -11.72 -0.09
CA ALA A 172 -1.64 -11.97 -1.17
C ALA A 172 -1.91 -13.36 -1.75
N ARG A 173 -2.34 -13.43 -3.02
CA ARG A 173 -2.81 -14.66 -3.65
C ARG A 173 -1.98 -15.04 -4.88
N ILE A 174 -1.51 -16.28 -4.91
CA ILE A 174 -0.80 -16.92 -6.01
C ILE A 174 -1.69 -18.03 -6.56
N VAL A 175 -1.98 -18.01 -7.85
CA VAL A 175 -2.85 -19.00 -8.52
C VAL A 175 -2.09 -19.65 -9.67
N PHE A 176 -1.94 -20.97 -9.60
CA PHE A 176 -1.33 -21.76 -10.66
C PHE A 176 -2.37 -22.17 -11.69
N THR A 177 -2.10 -21.92 -12.98
CA THR A 177 -2.97 -22.33 -14.09
C THR A 177 -3.05 -23.85 -14.20
N LYS A 178 -1.93 -24.51 -13.91
CA LYS A 178 -1.78 -25.96 -13.76
C LYS A 178 -1.16 -26.21 -12.40
N SER A 179 -1.74 -27.09 -11.58
CA SER A 179 -1.20 -27.38 -10.26
C SER A 179 0.27 -27.76 -10.31
N LEU A 180 1.06 -27.19 -9.39
CA LEU A 180 2.50 -27.43 -9.27
C LEU A 180 2.76 -28.41 -8.11
N ASP A 181 3.42 -29.53 -8.40
CA ASP A 181 3.79 -30.50 -7.37
C ASP A 181 5.15 -30.14 -6.75
N PHE A 182 5.13 -29.50 -5.58
CA PHE A 182 6.34 -29.10 -4.87
C PHE A 182 7.10 -30.29 -4.27
N THR A 183 6.49 -31.48 -4.23
CA THR A 183 7.17 -32.70 -3.77
C THR A 183 8.08 -33.32 -4.84
N SER A 184 7.88 -32.95 -6.11
CA SER A 184 8.64 -33.46 -7.26
C SER A 184 10.11 -33.05 -7.22
N ASN A 185 11.00 -34.00 -7.51
CA ASN A 185 12.43 -33.74 -7.64
C ASN A 185 12.76 -32.78 -8.80
N ASN A 186 11.87 -32.63 -9.78
CA ASN A 186 12.06 -31.69 -10.89
C ASN A 186 11.79 -30.23 -10.47
N VAL A 187 11.10 -30.03 -9.35
CA VAL A 187 10.70 -28.72 -8.83
C VAL A 187 11.63 -28.27 -7.70
N LYS A 188 12.06 -29.21 -6.85
CA LYS A 188 12.98 -28.95 -5.73
C LYS A 188 14.32 -28.35 -6.20
N GLY A 189 14.83 -27.37 -5.46
CA GLY A 189 16.08 -26.66 -5.78
C GLY A 189 15.97 -25.67 -6.94
N LYS A 190 14.78 -25.55 -7.57
CA LYS A 190 14.51 -24.52 -8.59
C LYS A 190 14.07 -23.22 -7.95
N THR A 191 14.18 -22.17 -8.74
CA THR A 191 13.84 -20.81 -8.34
C THR A 191 12.41 -20.46 -8.77
N ILE A 192 11.66 -19.81 -7.90
CA ILE A 192 10.33 -19.26 -8.16
C ILE A 192 10.23 -17.85 -7.57
N THR A 193 9.47 -16.95 -8.21
CA THR A 193 9.34 -15.56 -7.74
C THR A 193 7.93 -15.31 -7.21
N PHE A 194 7.82 -14.82 -5.97
CA PHE A 194 6.56 -14.38 -5.39
C PHE A 194 6.65 -12.91 -4.95
N PHE A 195 5.70 -12.09 -5.39
CA PHE A 195 5.57 -10.66 -5.08
C PHE A 195 6.89 -9.88 -5.19
N GLY A 196 7.64 -10.09 -6.29
CA GLY A 196 8.95 -9.47 -6.52
C GLY A 196 10.11 -10.05 -5.71
N THR A 197 9.87 -11.08 -4.89
CA THR A 197 10.91 -11.79 -4.13
C THR A 197 11.23 -13.12 -4.79
N GLU A 198 12.51 -13.35 -5.05
CA GLU A 198 13.01 -14.62 -5.58
C GLU A 198 13.28 -15.64 -4.45
N PHE A 199 12.79 -16.86 -4.65
CA PHE A 199 12.84 -17.96 -3.71
C PHE A 199 13.41 -19.23 -4.36
N THR A 200 14.30 -19.94 -3.66
CA THR A 200 14.63 -21.33 -4.01
C THR A 200 13.70 -22.29 -3.28
N ILE A 201 13.10 -23.24 -4.00
CA ILE A 201 12.20 -24.26 -3.47
C ILE A 201 13.01 -25.28 -2.67
N SER A 202 12.66 -25.50 -1.41
CA SER A 202 13.41 -26.39 -0.53
C SER A 202 13.35 -27.85 -0.99
N PRO A 203 14.46 -28.61 -0.94
CA PRO A 203 14.47 -30.05 -1.18
C PRO A 203 13.72 -30.85 -0.11
N ASP A 204 13.49 -30.24 1.06
CA ASP A 204 12.95 -30.90 2.25
C ASP A 204 11.41 -30.96 2.26
N ILE A 205 10.75 -30.42 1.23
CA ILE A 205 9.29 -30.50 1.07
C ILE A 205 8.87 -31.96 0.86
N THR A 206 8.04 -32.48 1.76
CA THR A 206 7.53 -33.87 1.70
C THR A 206 6.07 -33.97 1.29
N ASP A 207 5.31 -32.87 1.37
CA ASP A 207 3.90 -32.79 1.00
C ASP A 207 3.56 -31.40 0.44
N ASN A 208 2.40 -31.27 -0.19
CA ASN A 208 1.92 -30.03 -0.80
C ASN A 208 1.12 -29.13 0.17
N THR A 209 1.13 -29.41 1.48
CA THR A 209 0.48 -28.60 2.52
C THR A 209 1.47 -27.85 3.42
N LYS A 210 2.75 -28.23 3.40
CA LYS A 210 3.87 -27.53 4.03
C LYS A 210 4.97 -27.26 3.02
N LEU A 211 5.01 -26.04 2.51
CA LEU A 211 6.00 -25.58 1.54
C LEU A 211 7.11 -24.81 2.25
N MET A 212 8.35 -25.02 1.83
CA MET A 212 9.52 -24.36 2.39
C MET A 212 10.33 -23.72 1.27
N PHE A 213 10.74 -22.49 1.47
CA PHE A 213 11.53 -21.73 0.51
C PHE A 213 12.70 -21.04 1.19
N TYR A 214 13.65 -20.62 0.38
CA TYR A 214 14.86 -19.93 0.78
C TYR A 214 14.93 -18.58 0.04
N LYS A 215 14.79 -17.47 0.77
CA LYS A 215 14.80 -16.09 0.22
C LYS A 215 16.22 -15.70 -0.18
N SER A 216 16.42 -15.14 -1.38
CA SER A 216 17.67 -14.51 -1.83
C SER A 216 18.95 -15.26 -1.43
N ALA A 217 19.10 -16.49 -1.93
CA ALA A 217 20.35 -17.22 -1.76
C ALA A 217 21.44 -16.60 -2.66
N GLN A 218 22.57 -16.22 -2.08
CA GLN A 218 23.75 -15.92 -2.89
C GLN A 218 24.28 -17.23 -3.46
N GLU A 219 24.31 -17.34 -4.78
CA GLU A 219 24.99 -18.44 -5.46
C GLU A 219 26.49 -18.19 -5.51
N ILE A 220 27.25 -19.18 -5.06
CA ILE A 220 28.70 -19.16 -5.03
C ILE A 220 29.18 -20.42 -5.69
N THR A 221 29.98 -20.27 -6.73
CA THR A 221 30.75 -21.39 -7.27
C THR A 221 32.12 -21.39 -6.61
N LEU A 222 32.49 -22.51 -6.00
CA LEU A 222 33.81 -22.71 -5.42
C LEU A 222 34.43 -23.97 -6.00
N TYR A 223 35.68 -23.86 -6.43
CA TYR A 223 36.52 -25.01 -6.76
C TYR A 223 37.16 -25.59 -5.50
N LYS A 224 37.74 -26.79 -5.61
CA LYS A 224 38.53 -27.37 -4.53
C LYS A 224 39.63 -26.40 -4.06
N ASP A 225 39.84 -26.34 -2.75
CA ASP A 225 40.80 -25.49 -2.07
C ASP A 225 40.53 -23.99 -2.15
N GLU A 226 39.49 -23.56 -2.89
CA GLU A 226 39.03 -22.17 -2.88
C GLU A 226 38.28 -21.83 -1.59
N GLU A 227 38.41 -20.56 -1.21
CA GLU A 227 37.71 -19.97 -0.09
C GLU A 227 37.07 -18.64 -0.49
N THR A 228 35.93 -18.34 0.12
CA THR A 228 35.27 -17.04 0.00
C THR A 228 34.71 -16.62 1.35
N THR A 229 34.36 -15.35 1.47
CA THR A 229 33.64 -14.82 2.64
C THR A 229 32.30 -14.27 2.19
N VAL A 230 31.24 -14.65 2.90
CA VAL A 230 29.90 -14.12 2.68
C VAL A 230 29.36 -13.44 3.91
N THR A 231 28.57 -12.39 3.70
CA THR A 231 27.87 -11.69 4.77
C THR A 231 26.41 -12.12 4.78
N VAL A 232 25.96 -12.74 5.87
CA VAL A 232 24.59 -13.21 6.06
C VAL A 232 24.08 -12.66 7.38
N GLY A 233 22.97 -11.91 7.35
CA GLY A 233 22.41 -11.27 8.54
C GLY A 233 23.42 -10.35 9.27
N GLY A 234 24.26 -9.63 8.52
CA GLY A 234 25.31 -8.76 9.07
C GLY A 234 26.52 -9.48 9.68
N LYS A 235 26.58 -10.83 9.63
CA LYS A 235 27.71 -11.64 10.10
C LYS A 235 28.49 -12.19 8.92
N ASN A 236 29.83 -12.19 9.02
CA ASN A 236 30.71 -12.76 8.00
C ASN A 236 30.98 -14.24 8.28
N TYR A 237 30.90 -15.06 7.23
CA TYR A 237 31.20 -16.49 7.25
C TYR A 237 32.26 -16.80 6.20
N LYS A 238 33.33 -17.46 6.61
CA LYS A 238 34.39 -17.91 5.70
C LYS A 238 34.12 -19.34 5.27
N ILE A 239 33.88 -19.56 3.99
CA ILE A 239 33.55 -20.87 3.40
C ILE A 239 34.75 -21.34 2.59
N LYS A 240 35.21 -22.56 2.81
CA LYS A 240 36.29 -23.20 2.06
C LYS A 240 35.90 -24.61 1.63
N VAL A 241 36.19 -24.97 0.39
CA VAL A 241 35.99 -26.34 -0.11
C VAL A 241 37.25 -27.16 0.17
N LEU A 242 37.14 -28.20 1.00
CA LEU A 242 38.28 -29.07 1.33
C LEU A 242 38.42 -30.25 0.36
N GLY A 243 37.33 -30.67 -0.27
CA GLY A 243 37.35 -31.77 -1.22
C GLY A 243 35.97 -32.32 -1.51
N PHE A 244 35.93 -33.41 -2.28
CA PHE A 244 34.71 -34.08 -2.69
C PHE A 244 34.77 -35.54 -2.27
N SER A 245 33.69 -36.03 -1.68
CA SER A 245 33.56 -37.43 -1.32
C SER A 245 32.87 -38.18 -2.44
N THR A 246 33.59 -39.10 -3.07
CA THR A 246 33.06 -40.01 -4.10
C THR A 246 32.60 -41.35 -3.51
N THR A 247 32.57 -41.49 -2.19
CA THR A 247 32.10 -42.72 -1.53
C THR A 247 30.59 -42.70 -1.38
N GLY A 248 29.89 -43.43 -2.24
CA GLY A 248 28.43 -43.56 -2.21
C GLY A 248 27.80 -43.47 -3.59
N THR A 249 26.46 -43.40 -3.63
CA THR A 249 25.68 -43.21 -4.86
C THR A 249 25.31 -41.74 -5.11
N VAL A 250 25.71 -40.83 -4.22
CA VAL A 250 25.38 -39.40 -4.29
C VAL A 250 26.64 -38.58 -4.05
N ASP A 251 26.85 -37.55 -4.85
CA ASP A 251 27.99 -36.66 -4.72
C ASP A 251 27.89 -35.81 -3.44
N LYS A 252 29.03 -35.65 -2.77
CA LYS A 252 29.16 -34.89 -1.52
C LYS A 252 30.35 -33.96 -1.59
N VAL A 253 30.20 -32.76 -1.05
CA VAL A 253 31.29 -31.78 -0.89
C VAL A 253 31.64 -31.66 0.58
N VAL A 254 32.93 -31.61 0.89
CA VAL A 254 33.42 -31.34 2.25
C VAL A 254 33.72 -29.85 2.36
N LEU A 255 32.96 -29.16 3.21
CA LEU A 255 33.07 -27.72 3.44
C LEU A 255 33.64 -27.45 4.82
N GLN A 256 34.52 -26.46 4.89
CA GLN A 256 34.88 -25.80 6.13
C GLN A 256 34.20 -24.44 6.17
N ILE A 257 33.36 -24.21 7.17
CA ILE A 257 32.72 -22.92 7.41
C ILE A 257 33.17 -22.40 8.77
N ASN A 258 33.89 -21.30 8.75
CA ASN A 258 34.69 -20.81 9.86
C ASN A 258 35.68 -21.92 10.31
N GLU A 259 35.56 -22.42 11.55
CA GLU A 259 36.43 -23.48 12.08
C GLU A 259 35.77 -24.88 12.05
N GLN A 260 34.50 -24.98 11.65
CA GLN A 260 33.78 -26.25 11.60
C GLN A 260 33.83 -26.86 10.20
N THR A 261 34.04 -28.18 10.13
CA THR A 261 34.13 -28.94 8.88
C THR A 261 33.06 -30.01 8.83
N ASP A 262 32.35 -30.13 7.72
CA ASP A 262 31.37 -31.18 7.51
C ASP A 262 31.11 -31.42 6.00
N ASP A 263 30.46 -32.54 5.66
CA ASP A 263 30.02 -32.83 4.29
C ASP A 263 28.57 -32.41 4.03
N VAL A 264 28.29 -31.95 2.81
CA VAL A 264 26.96 -31.65 2.29
C VAL A 264 26.72 -32.44 1.02
N GLU A 265 25.60 -33.15 0.98
CA GLU A 265 25.16 -33.94 -0.17
C GLU A 265 24.52 -33.03 -1.23
N GLU A 266 24.72 -33.36 -2.51
CA GLU A 266 24.09 -32.65 -3.61
C GLU A 266 22.56 -32.65 -3.46
N GLY A 267 21.95 -31.48 -3.67
CA GLY A 267 20.51 -31.30 -3.50
C GLY A 267 20.06 -31.28 -2.03
N LYS A 268 20.97 -31.19 -1.05
CA LYS A 268 20.66 -31.07 0.38
C LYS A 268 21.21 -29.79 0.99
N SER A 269 20.60 -29.40 2.12
CA SER A 269 21.09 -28.31 2.95
C SER A 269 21.66 -28.82 4.27
N LYS A 270 22.64 -28.10 4.83
CA LYS A 270 23.23 -28.43 6.13
C LYS A 270 23.69 -27.16 6.82
N THR A 271 23.60 -27.13 8.14
CA THR A 271 24.16 -26.05 8.96
C THR A 271 25.57 -26.42 9.39
N ILE A 272 26.57 -25.64 8.98
CA ILE A 272 27.99 -25.82 9.33
C ILE A 272 28.52 -24.48 9.83
N GLY A 273 29.14 -24.44 11.01
CA GLY A 273 29.72 -23.20 11.54
C GLY A 273 28.70 -22.09 11.82
N GLY A 274 27.42 -22.45 12.01
CA GLY A 274 26.31 -21.51 12.18
C GLY A 274 25.71 -20.95 10.90
N LEU A 275 26.23 -21.33 9.71
CA LEU A 275 25.67 -20.98 8.42
C LEU A 275 24.94 -22.17 7.82
N LYS A 276 23.70 -21.99 7.39
CA LYS A 276 23.01 -22.97 6.55
C LYS A 276 23.43 -22.79 5.10
N VAL A 277 23.88 -23.88 4.50
CA VAL A 277 24.35 -23.93 3.11
C VAL A 277 23.59 -25.01 2.35
N TYR A 278 23.15 -24.72 1.14
CA TYR A 278 22.54 -25.68 0.22
C TYR A 278 23.52 -25.98 -0.91
N ALA A 279 23.84 -27.27 -1.13
CA ALA A 279 24.70 -27.69 -2.23
C ALA A 279 23.84 -27.96 -3.47
N LYS A 280 23.72 -26.97 -4.34
CA LYS A 280 22.86 -27.03 -5.53
C LYS A 280 23.40 -27.99 -6.59
N THR A 281 24.69 -27.92 -6.85
CA THR A 281 25.35 -28.77 -7.83
C THR A 281 26.72 -29.16 -7.32
N ILE A 282 27.06 -30.43 -7.40
CA ILE A 282 28.37 -30.95 -7.06
C ILE A 282 28.91 -31.65 -8.29
N THR A 283 30.10 -31.27 -8.74
CA THR A 283 30.77 -31.96 -9.83
C THR A 283 32.18 -32.28 -9.37
N SER A 284 32.48 -33.56 -9.26
CA SER A 284 33.80 -34.03 -8.87
C SER A 284 34.45 -34.84 -10.00
N TRP A 285 35.78 -34.74 -10.11
CA TRP A 285 36.57 -35.54 -11.03
C TRP A 285 37.88 -35.95 -10.37
N SER A 286 38.70 -36.74 -11.07
CA SER A 286 39.96 -37.26 -10.52
C SER A 286 39.77 -38.01 -9.19
N GLN A 287 38.70 -38.81 -9.05
CA GLN A 287 38.33 -39.50 -7.79
C GLN A 287 38.11 -38.55 -6.59
N GLY A 288 37.50 -37.39 -6.83
CA GLY A 288 37.21 -36.39 -5.79
C GLY A 288 38.41 -35.50 -5.43
N ALA A 289 39.56 -35.73 -6.07
CA ALA A 289 40.76 -34.92 -5.89
C ALA A 289 40.64 -33.53 -6.53
N GLU A 290 39.67 -33.33 -7.42
CA GLU A 290 39.30 -32.06 -8.03
C GLU A 290 37.78 -31.99 -8.18
N GLY A 291 37.23 -30.78 -8.28
CA GLY A 291 35.80 -30.57 -8.42
C GLY A 291 35.40 -29.12 -8.25
N LEU A 292 34.12 -28.85 -8.48
CA LEU A 292 33.46 -27.61 -8.12
C LEU A 292 32.14 -27.90 -7.41
N VAL A 293 31.72 -26.96 -6.59
CA VAL A 293 30.38 -26.93 -6.01
C VAL A 293 29.73 -25.58 -6.28
N VAL A 294 28.43 -25.59 -6.56
CA VAL A 294 27.58 -24.40 -6.52
C VAL A 294 26.82 -24.42 -5.19
N LEU A 295 27.17 -23.51 -4.30
CA LEU A 295 26.53 -23.32 -3.01
C LEU A 295 25.53 -22.18 -3.08
N GLN A 296 24.42 -22.36 -2.38
CA GLN A 296 23.49 -21.31 -2.05
C GLN A 296 23.60 -21.02 -0.56
N VAL A 297 23.96 -19.78 -0.23
CA VAL A 297 24.19 -19.34 1.15
C VAL A 297 23.46 -18.05 1.44
N GLY A 298 23.14 -17.84 2.71
CA GLY A 298 22.51 -16.60 3.16
C GLY A 298 21.01 -16.55 3.00
N SER A 299 20.37 -17.69 2.77
CA SER A 299 18.93 -17.74 2.61
C SER A 299 18.18 -17.73 3.93
N GLU A 300 17.29 -16.76 4.08
CA GLU A 300 16.25 -16.82 5.11
C GLU A 300 15.24 -17.90 4.71
N LYS A 301 15.10 -18.94 5.54
CA LYS A 301 14.06 -19.95 5.35
C LYS A 301 12.70 -19.30 5.60
N ILE A 302 11.76 -19.51 4.70
CA ILE A 302 10.36 -19.17 4.89
C ILE A 302 9.51 -20.42 4.70
N THR A 303 8.52 -20.61 5.56
CA THR A 303 7.64 -21.77 5.53
C THR A 303 6.20 -21.32 5.40
N PHE A 304 5.50 -21.90 4.42
CA PHE A 304 4.07 -21.75 4.21
C PHE A 304 3.41 -23.08 4.55
N GLU A 305 2.67 -23.13 5.66
CA GLU A 305 1.98 -24.32 6.14
C GLU A 305 0.47 -24.04 6.20
N HIS A 306 -0.35 -24.90 5.60
CA HIS A 306 -1.78 -24.66 5.49
C HIS A 306 -2.44 -24.51 6.87
N GLY A 307 -3.19 -23.42 7.05
CA GLY A 307 -3.89 -23.10 8.28
C GLY A 307 -2.98 -22.59 9.40
N GLN A 308 -1.73 -22.23 9.09
CA GLN A 308 -0.75 -21.72 10.05
C GLN A 308 -0.24 -20.32 9.62
N PRO A 309 0.30 -19.52 10.55
CA PRO A 309 1.05 -18.32 10.19
C PRO A 309 2.24 -18.64 9.30
N VAL A 310 2.70 -17.64 8.56
CA VAL A 310 4.00 -17.71 7.89
C VAL A 310 5.08 -17.88 8.96
N LYS A 311 6.08 -18.72 8.71
CA LYS A 311 7.19 -18.93 9.64
C LYS A 311 8.54 -18.59 9.00
N LEU A 312 9.39 -17.88 9.72
CA LEU A 312 10.71 -17.44 9.29
C LEU A 312 11.84 -18.16 10.04
N GLY A 313 12.96 -18.30 9.33
CA GLY A 313 14.18 -18.90 9.84
C GLY A 313 14.08 -20.39 10.14
N GLU A 314 15.15 -20.91 10.74
CA GLU A 314 15.26 -22.33 11.13
C GLU A 314 14.50 -22.65 12.41
N ALA A 315 14.32 -21.66 13.27
CA ALA A 315 13.51 -21.77 14.49
C ALA A 315 12.00 -21.78 14.19
N GLU A 316 11.61 -21.54 12.93
CA GLU A 316 10.21 -21.43 12.50
C GLU A 316 9.42 -20.39 13.32
N GLU A 317 10.02 -19.21 13.51
CA GLU A 317 9.39 -18.08 14.23
C GLU A 317 8.18 -17.59 13.44
N GLU A 318 7.04 -17.47 14.10
CA GLU A 318 5.80 -17.05 13.46
C GLU A 318 5.84 -15.55 13.11
N VAL A 319 5.44 -15.24 11.88
CA VAL A 319 5.14 -13.87 11.46
C VAL A 319 3.73 -13.56 11.93
N GLU A 320 3.63 -12.80 13.01
CA GLU A 320 2.37 -12.36 13.59
C GLU A 320 1.50 -11.64 12.54
N GLY A 321 0.18 -11.76 12.67
CA GLY A 321 -0.75 -11.14 11.74
C GLY A 321 -0.81 -11.81 10.36
N THR A 322 -0.42 -13.08 10.24
CA THR A 322 -0.48 -13.82 8.97
C THR A 322 -1.20 -15.15 9.09
N LEU A 323 -1.86 -15.59 8.01
CA LEU A 323 -2.43 -16.94 7.89
C LEU A 323 -2.28 -17.45 6.46
N VAL A 324 -1.73 -18.65 6.31
CA VAL A 324 -1.51 -19.30 5.02
C VAL A 324 -2.66 -20.25 4.69
N THR A 325 -3.24 -20.14 3.50
CA THR A 325 -4.15 -21.11 2.91
C THR A 325 -3.52 -21.72 1.66
N ILE A 326 -3.44 -23.06 1.60
CA ILE A 326 -2.89 -23.77 0.45
C ILE A 326 -3.98 -24.68 -0.10
N SER A 327 -4.38 -24.43 -1.34
CA SER A 327 -5.28 -25.32 -2.06
C SER A 327 -4.45 -26.40 -2.75
N ALA A 328 -4.35 -27.56 -2.12
CA ALA A 328 -3.62 -28.70 -2.65
C ALA A 328 -4.56 -29.87 -2.96
N THR A 329 -4.33 -30.53 -4.09
CA THR A 329 -4.98 -31.81 -4.44
C THR A 329 -4.05 -32.97 -4.09
N SER A 330 -4.60 -34.02 -3.47
CA SER A 330 -3.94 -35.31 -3.26
C SER A 330 -4.40 -36.34 -4.29
N GLY A 331 -3.57 -37.35 -4.60
CA GLY A 331 -3.96 -38.50 -5.44
C GLY A 331 -3.06 -38.66 -6.66
N THR A 332 -3.64 -38.99 -7.82
CA THR A 332 -2.92 -39.33 -9.06
C THR A 332 -2.28 -38.14 -9.78
N ALA A 333 -2.69 -36.91 -9.44
CA ALA A 333 -2.08 -35.66 -9.91
C ALA A 333 -1.93 -34.72 -8.71
N PRO A 334 -1.00 -35.00 -7.77
CA PRO A 334 -0.80 -34.17 -6.61
C PRO A 334 -0.25 -32.80 -7.04
N GLY A 335 -0.61 -31.75 -6.30
CA GLY A 335 -0.05 -30.43 -6.54
C GLY A 335 -0.87 -29.31 -5.93
N VAL A 336 -0.27 -28.13 -5.91
CA VAL A 336 -0.83 -26.89 -5.37
C VAL A 336 -1.43 -26.06 -6.49
N SER A 337 -2.71 -25.70 -6.36
CA SER A 337 -3.42 -24.80 -7.30
C SER A 337 -3.43 -23.35 -6.84
N SER A 338 -3.41 -23.09 -5.53
CA SER A 338 -3.24 -21.74 -5.00
C SER A 338 -2.53 -21.70 -3.65
N ILE A 339 -1.86 -20.59 -3.40
CA ILE A 339 -1.30 -20.20 -2.11
C ILE A 339 -1.85 -18.81 -1.80
N GLU A 340 -2.45 -18.65 -0.64
CA GLU A 340 -3.03 -17.41 -0.15
C GLU A 340 -2.43 -17.07 1.21
N ILE A 341 -2.04 -15.81 1.39
CA ILE A 341 -1.50 -15.30 2.64
C ILE A 341 -2.37 -14.12 3.04
N ALA A 342 -3.26 -14.35 4.01
CA ALA A 342 -4.04 -13.29 4.63
C ALA A 342 -3.14 -12.53 5.61
N VAL A 343 -3.11 -11.21 5.49
CA VAL A 343 -2.33 -10.32 6.36
C VAL A 343 -3.26 -9.39 7.12
N PHE A 344 -3.13 -9.36 8.44
CA PHE A 344 -4.00 -8.65 9.38
C PHE A 344 -3.16 -8.09 10.54
N ALA A 345 -3.78 -7.39 11.49
CA ALA A 345 -3.05 -6.79 12.60
C ALA A 345 -2.40 -7.88 13.48
N PRO A 346 -1.12 -7.72 13.88
CA PRO A 346 -0.46 -8.71 14.74
C PRO A 346 -1.07 -8.74 16.14
N GLU A 347 -1.48 -7.58 16.65
CA GLU A 347 -2.06 -7.40 17.98
C GLU A 347 -2.95 -6.14 18.00
N SER A 348 -3.82 -6.02 19.00
CA SER A 348 -4.76 -4.90 19.16
C SER A 348 -4.10 -3.57 19.55
N GLU A 349 -2.77 -3.54 19.77
CA GLU A 349 -2.03 -2.29 19.96
C GLU A 349 -1.41 -1.79 18.64
N LYS A 350 -1.51 -2.59 17.57
CA LYS A 350 -0.94 -2.34 16.23
C LYS A 350 -1.98 -2.64 15.14
N ASP A 351 -3.24 -2.34 15.42
CA ASP A 351 -4.39 -2.59 14.57
C ASP A 351 -4.89 -1.34 13.84
N GLN A 352 -4.00 -0.39 13.56
CA GLN A 352 -4.33 0.83 12.86
C GLN A 352 -3.21 1.27 11.92
N ILE A 353 -3.60 1.95 10.84
CA ILE A 353 -2.69 2.72 9.97
C ILE A 353 -3.13 4.18 10.03
N ILE A 354 -2.40 5.00 10.77
CA ILE A 354 -2.76 6.41 10.98
C ILE A 354 -2.43 7.23 9.72
N ALA A 355 -3.15 8.33 9.50
CA ALA A 355 -2.87 9.25 8.41
C ALA A 355 -1.40 9.71 8.37
N GLY A 356 -0.74 9.46 7.25
CA GLY A 356 0.69 9.69 7.01
C GLY A 356 1.57 8.44 7.14
N GLU A 357 1.03 7.34 7.69
CA GLU A 357 1.77 6.11 7.93
C GLU A 357 1.59 5.07 6.82
N ALA A 358 2.41 4.02 6.89
CA ALA A 358 2.31 2.89 6.00
C ALA A 358 2.65 1.58 6.71
N PHE A 359 1.85 0.56 6.42
CA PHE A 359 2.06 -0.82 6.84
C PHE A 359 2.82 -1.58 5.75
N THR A 360 4.07 -1.97 6.02
CA THR A 360 4.88 -2.74 5.07
C THR A 360 4.55 -4.21 5.18
N ASP A 361 4.40 -4.89 4.04
CA ASP A 361 4.10 -6.32 4.02
C ASP A 361 5.16 -7.12 4.82
N PRO A 362 4.76 -7.87 5.86
CA PRO A 362 5.72 -8.49 6.78
C PRO A 362 6.37 -9.77 6.22
N VAL A 363 5.89 -10.28 5.08
CA VAL A 363 6.31 -11.57 4.51
C VAL A 363 7.39 -11.37 3.44
N PHE A 364 7.09 -10.56 2.43
CA PHE A 364 7.95 -10.27 1.30
C PHE A 364 8.74 -8.97 1.52
N GLY A 365 8.09 -7.94 2.10
CA GLY A 365 8.68 -6.62 2.32
C GLY A 365 8.84 -5.79 1.05
N THR A 366 8.19 -6.18 -0.05
CA THR A 366 8.32 -5.55 -1.37
C THR A 366 7.24 -4.53 -1.69
N PHE A 367 6.16 -4.50 -0.90
CA PHE A 367 5.07 -3.54 -1.02
C PHE A 367 4.54 -3.13 0.36
N LYS A 368 3.69 -2.10 0.38
CA LYS A 368 3.09 -1.56 1.60
C LYS A 368 1.70 -1.00 1.32
N VAL A 369 0.84 -0.99 2.34
CA VAL A 369 -0.42 -0.25 2.36
C VAL A 369 -0.16 1.09 3.04
N ALA A 370 -0.39 2.20 2.35
CA ALA A 370 -0.13 3.53 2.88
C ALA A 370 -1.43 4.31 3.01
N PHE A 371 -1.66 4.91 4.18
CA PHE A 371 -2.77 5.83 4.38
C PHE A 371 -2.24 7.26 4.39
N ASN A 372 -2.30 7.95 3.24
CA ASN A 372 -1.77 9.31 3.13
C ASN A 372 -2.66 10.37 3.81
N GLY A 373 -3.78 9.96 4.42
CA GLY A 373 -4.77 10.83 5.04
C GLY A 373 -5.90 11.24 4.09
N ILE A 374 -6.55 12.35 4.44
CA ILE A 374 -7.72 12.87 3.72
C ILE A 374 -7.33 13.98 2.73
N SER A 375 -8.11 14.12 1.65
CA SER A 375 -7.86 15.07 0.55
C SER A 375 -7.72 16.54 0.99
N THR A 376 -8.37 16.89 2.11
CA THR A 376 -8.26 18.20 2.76
C THR A 376 -8.08 18.00 4.25
N ASN A 377 -7.02 18.53 4.85
CA ASN A 377 -6.73 18.37 6.28
C ASN A 377 -7.94 18.75 7.16
N LEU A 378 -8.17 18.04 8.27
CA LEU A 378 -9.30 18.30 9.17
C LEU A 378 -9.30 19.73 9.73
N LYS A 379 -8.12 20.32 9.90
CA LYS A 379 -7.92 21.67 10.43
C LYS A 379 -7.72 22.72 9.32
N ALA A 380 -7.91 22.34 8.06
CA ALA A 380 -7.72 23.26 6.93
C ALA A 380 -8.69 24.46 7.02
N ALA A 381 -8.24 25.61 6.55
CA ALA A 381 -8.97 26.88 6.72
C ALA A 381 -10.23 26.95 5.84
N GLU A 382 -10.23 26.22 4.73
CA GLU A 382 -11.31 26.08 3.77
C GLU A 382 -12.44 25.15 4.23
N ARG A 383 -12.26 24.39 5.32
CA ARG A 383 -13.34 23.60 5.91
C ARG A 383 -14.24 24.45 6.78
N ASP A 384 -15.55 24.24 6.64
CA ASP A 384 -16.54 24.80 7.56
C ASP A 384 -16.31 24.28 8.98
N LYS A 385 -16.44 25.18 9.95
CA LYS A 385 -16.23 24.89 11.37
C LYS A 385 -17.55 24.97 12.12
N ILE A 386 -17.89 23.89 12.80
CA ILE A 386 -18.95 23.85 13.80
C ILE A 386 -18.26 23.89 15.16
N GLU A 387 -18.44 24.98 15.90
CA GLU A 387 -17.76 25.21 17.17
C GLU A 387 -18.74 25.13 18.33
N PHE A 388 -18.46 24.22 19.26
CA PHE A 388 -19.14 24.18 20.55
C PHE A 388 -18.42 25.12 21.52
N ARG A 389 -19.21 25.97 22.17
CA ARG A 389 -18.72 27.02 23.07
C ARG A 389 -19.64 27.14 24.26
N VAL A 390 -19.08 27.65 25.36
CA VAL A 390 -19.83 28.08 26.52
C VAL A 390 -19.90 29.61 26.56
N SER A 391 -20.98 30.15 27.11
CA SER A 391 -21.19 31.57 27.31
C SER A 391 -21.52 31.80 28.78
N GLY A 392 -20.56 32.32 29.55
CA GLY A 392 -20.69 32.36 31.01
C GLY A 392 -20.68 30.96 31.61
N ASP A 393 -21.24 30.84 32.81
CA ASP A 393 -21.29 29.59 33.56
C ASP A 393 -22.58 28.78 33.30
N ASP A 394 -23.55 29.37 32.59
CA ASP A 394 -24.92 28.87 32.51
C ASP A 394 -25.36 28.48 31.10
N LYS A 395 -24.56 28.70 30.05
CA LYS A 395 -25.03 28.51 28.66
C LYS A 395 -24.02 27.80 27.76
N GLY A 396 -24.54 26.93 26.89
CA GLY A 396 -23.82 26.34 25.78
C GLY A 396 -24.44 26.73 24.44
N TYR A 397 -23.59 27.00 23.45
CA TYR A 397 -24.01 27.34 22.10
C TYR A 397 -23.12 26.67 21.05
N VAL A 398 -23.69 26.52 19.86
CA VAL A 398 -22.98 26.10 18.66
C VAL A 398 -22.84 27.29 17.72
N ARG A 399 -21.67 27.42 17.10
CA ARG A 399 -21.38 28.44 16.09
C ARG A 399 -21.00 27.76 14.78
N PHE A 400 -21.68 28.10 13.68
CA PHE A 400 -21.47 27.46 12.39
C PHE A 400 -21.80 28.41 11.22
N PRO A 401 -21.18 28.25 10.04
CA PRO A 401 -21.58 28.99 8.85
C PRO A 401 -22.95 28.50 8.35
N ASN A 402 -23.85 29.43 8.05
CA ASN A 402 -25.13 29.14 7.42
C ASN A 402 -24.97 28.98 5.89
N ILE A 403 -26.08 28.74 5.18
CA ILE A 403 -26.08 28.55 3.71
C ILE A 403 -25.54 29.76 2.92
N ASP A 404 -25.52 30.95 3.52
CA ASP A 404 -24.96 32.17 2.93
C ASP A 404 -23.49 32.39 3.31
N GLY A 405 -22.86 31.44 4.02
CA GLY A 405 -21.50 31.56 4.56
C GLY A 405 -21.38 32.51 5.75
N LYS A 406 -22.49 33.02 6.29
CA LYS A 406 -22.49 33.87 7.49
C LYS A 406 -22.44 33.01 8.74
N THR A 407 -21.62 33.39 9.70
CA THR A 407 -21.56 32.70 10.99
C THR A 407 -22.84 32.93 11.79
N THR A 408 -23.53 31.85 12.12
CA THR A 408 -24.71 31.81 12.98
C THR A 408 -24.35 31.22 14.35
N THR A 409 -25.02 31.70 15.40
CA THR A 409 -24.93 31.17 16.76
C THR A 409 -26.29 30.66 17.19
N LEU A 410 -26.34 29.42 17.68
CA LEU A 410 -27.53 28.80 18.23
C LEU A 410 -27.23 28.30 19.65
N TYR A 411 -27.95 28.81 20.63
CA TYR A 411 -27.90 28.31 22.00
C TYR A 411 -28.73 27.04 22.11
N PHE A 412 -28.17 26.02 22.77
CA PHE A 412 -28.83 24.73 22.93
C PHE A 412 -28.78 24.18 24.35
N ALA A 413 -27.94 24.75 25.22
CA ALA A 413 -27.83 24.32 26.60
C ALA A 413 -28.00 25.53 27.52
N TYR A 414 -28.85 25.37 28.54
CA TYR A 414 -29.08 26.37 29.58
C TYR A 414 -29.13 25.69 30.94
N ALA A 415 -28.23 26.05 31.84
CA ALA A 415 -28.27 25.70 33.24
C ALA A 415 -29.06 26.77 33.99
N ASP A 416 -30.14 26.38 34.66
CA ASP A 416 -30.83 27.31 35.55
C ASP A 416 -29.88 27.67 36.70
N PRO A 417 -29.58 28.94 36.97
CA PRO A 417 -28.70 29.33 38.08
C PRO A 417 -29.15 28.83 39.46
N SER A 418 -30.41 28.42 39.59
CA SER A 418 -30.99 27.85 40.80
C SER A 418 -31.01 26.31 40.83
N SER A 419 -30.49 25.64 39.79
CA SER A 419 -30.46 24.18 39.65
C SER A 419 -29.10 23.68 39.16
N GLU A 420 -28.73 22.45 39.51
CA GLU A 420 -27.54 21.78 38.95
C GLU A 420 -27.81 21.13 37.58
N THR A 421 -29.03 21.29 37.04
CA THR A 421 -29.45 20.65 35.79
C THR A 421 -29.22 21.55 34.58
N VAL A 422 -28.53 21.02 33.58
CA VAL A 422 -28.47 21.62 32.23
C VAL A 422 -29.65 21.11 31.42
N ASN A 423 -30.46 22.04 30.90
CA ASN A 423 -31.61 21.74 30.06
C ASN A 423 -31.30 22.03 28.58
N LEU A 424 -31.94 21.27 27.69
CA LEU A 424 -31.94 21.57 26.26
C LEU A 424 -32.84 22.77 25.98
N ALA A 425 -32.26 23.96 26.00
CA ALA A 425 -32.97 25.23 25.95
C ALA A 425 -32.09 26.35 25.37
N ASP A 426 -32.74 27.44 24.94
CA ASP A 426 -32.06 28.61 24.39
C ASP A 426 -31.40 29.50 25.46
N GLU A 427 -30.82 30.62 25.05
CA GLU A 427 -30.12 31.56 25.94
C GLU A 427 -31.00 32.19 27.05
N LYS A 428 -32.33 32.07 26.94
CA LYS A 428 -33.33 32.59 27.87
C LYS A 428 -34.05 31.47 28.63
N GLY A 429 -33.61 30.23 28.48
CA GLY A 429 -34.24 29.06 29.10
C GLY A 429 -35.52 28.59 28.42
N ASN A 430 -35.80 29.01 27.18
CA ASN A 430 -36.95 28.47 26.42
C ASN A 430 -36.60 27.06 25.91
N THR A 431 -37.49 26.11 26.15
CA THR A 431 -37.32 24.70 25.78
C THR A 431 -37.10 24.51 24.28
N ILE A 432 -36.19 23.60 23.94
CA ILE A 432 -36.01 23.09 22.57
C ILE A 432 -36.64 21.69 22.49
N HIS A 433 -37.62 21.53 21.62
CA HIS A 433 -38.31 20.25 21.42
C HIS A 433 -37.64 19.45 20.31
N VAL A 434 -37.20 18.22 20.62
CA VAL A 434 -36.48 17.32 19.68
C VAL A 434 -37.24 16.05 19.32
N TYR A 435 -38.54 16.01 19.61
CA TYR A 435 -39.41 14.88 19.30
C TYR A 435 -40.74 15.37 18.71
N GLU A 436 -41.35 14.54 17.87
CA GLU A 436 -42.60 14.86 17.19
C GLU A 436 -43.80 14.88 18.16
N GLY A 437 -44.78 15.73 17.88
CA GLY A 437 -46.01 15.84 18.67
C GLY A 437 -45.87 16.60 20.00
N ALA A 438 -44.70 17.18 20.28
CA ALA A 438 -44.51 18.06 21.43
C ALA A 438 -45.43 19.29 21.34
N VAL A 439 -46.01 19.69 22.48
CA VAL A 439 -46.76 20.95 22.57
C VAL A 439 -45.76 22.08 22.80
N ALA A 440 -45.57 22.92 21.79
CA ALA A 440 -44.70 24.08 21.87
C ALA A 440 -45.49 25.36 22.19
N LYS A 441 -44.96 26.18 23.10
CA LYS A 441 -45.49 27.50 23.46
C LYS A 441 -44.74 28.60 22.70
N GLU A 442 -45.28 29.81 22.75
CA GLU A 442 -44.57 31.00 22.30
C GLU A 442 -43.17 31.07 22.94
N LYS A 443 -42.17 31.43 22.13
CA LYS A 443 -40.73 31.50 22.41
C LYS A 443 -40.00 30.16 22.50
N GLU A 444 -40.69 29.03 22.53
CA GLU A 444 -40.05 27.71 22.48
C GLU A 444 -39.58 27.39 21.06
N ILE A 445 -38.61 26.48 20.96
CA ILE A 445 -37.94 26.13 19.71
C ILE A 445 -38.39 24.76 19.25
N ILE A 446 -38.65 24.64 17.95
CA ILE A 446 -39.03 23.40 17.29
C ILE A 446 -38.22 23.23 16.00
N PHE A 447 -38.24 22.02 15.46
CA PHE A 447 -37.68 21.70 14.16
C PHE A 447 -38.80 21.46 13.16
N LEU A 448 -38.78 22.18 12.05
CA LEU A 448 -39.62 21.89 10.90
C LEU A 448 -38.82 20.97 9.98
N THR A 449 -39.14 19.68 9.98
CA THR A 449 -38.45 18.64 9.20
C THR A 449 -39.38 18.11 8.10
N PRO A 450 -39.54 18.81 6.97
CA PRO A 450 -40.31 18.29 5.86
C PRO A 450 -39.64 17.03 5.29
N GLY A 451 -40.38 16.23 4.52
CA GLY A 451 -39.87 14.99 3.93
C GLY A 451 -38.64 15.17 3.01
N ASN A 452 -38.28 16.41 2.66
CA ASN A 452 -37.01 16.75 2.04
C ASN A 452 -36.12 17.52 3.04
N PRO A 453 -35.00 16.94 3.50
CA PRO A 453 -34.15 17.53 4.54
C PRO A 453 -33.45 18.84 4.12
N LYS A 454 -33.44 19.18 2.83
CA LYS A 454 -32.94 20.50 2.36
C LYS A 454 -33.77 21.68 2.85
N TYR A 455 -35.00 21.44 3.31
CA TYR A 455 -35.90 22.46 3.82
C TYR A 455 -36.12 22.32 5.33
N THR A 456 -35.16 21.73 6.03
CA THR A 456 -35.22 21.66 7.49
C THR A 456 -34.92 23.03 8.08
N HIS A 457 -35.82 23.53 8.92
CA HIS A 457 -35.67 24.81 9.61
C HIS A 457 -35.66 24.61 11.13
N ILE A 458 -34.77 25.33 11.81
CA ILE A 458 -34.82 25.49 13.26
C ILE A 458 -35.54 26.80 13.54
N VAL A 459 -36.73 26.72 14.14
CA VAL A 459 -37.59 27.88 14.31
C VAL A 459 -38.00 28.07 15.75
N GLN A 460 -38.12 29.33 16.16
CA GLN A 460 -38.82 29.72 17.38
C GLN A 460 -40.29 29.98 17.07
N VAL A 461 -41.19 29.49 17.92
CA VAL A 461 -42.61 29.87 17.87
C VAL A 461 -42.70 31.34 18.25
N TYR A 462 -42.84 32.22 17.26
CA TYR A 462 -42.68 33.66 17.42
C TYR A 462 -43.96 34.33 17.93
N ASP A 463 -45.12 33.91 17.40
CA ASP A 463 -46.42 34.41 17.80
C ASP A 463 -47.50 33.33 17.60
N ILE A 464 -48.49 33.30 18.49
CA ILE A 464 -49.67 32.44 18.37
C ILE A 464 -50.91 33.32 18.49
N LYS A 465 -51.63 33.49 17.39
CA LYS A 465 -52.92 34.18 17.38
C LYS A 465 -54.06 33.18 17.34
N LEU A 466 -54.83 33.15 18.42
CA LEU A 466 -56.05 32.35 18.51
C LEU A 466 -57.25 33.12 17.93
N SER A 467 -58.01 32.49 17.03
CA SER A 467 -59.21 33.05 16.44
C SER A 467 -59.99 31.97 15.68
N ASP A 468 -61.32 32.08 15.69
CA ASP A 468 -62.24 31.16 14.98
C ASP A 468 -62.30 31.39 13.46
N THR A 469 -61.58 32.38 12.95
CA THR A 469 -61.57 32.73 11.52
C THR A 469 -60.20 33.14 11.02
N ASN A 470 -59.44 33.92 11.79
CA ASN A 470 -58.18 34.54 11.36
C ASN A 470 -57.03 34.24 12.33
N GLY A 471 -57.00 33.03 12.87
CA GLY A 471 -55.95 32.54 13.76
C GLY A 471 -54.75 32.07 12.96
N TYR A 472 -53.55 32.16 13.54
CA TYR A 472 -52.32 31.75 12.89
C TYR A 472 -51.21 31.45 13.91
N VAL A 473 -50.16 30.79 13.44
CA VAL A 473 -48.88 30.71 14.14
C VAL A 473 -47.80 31.35 13.26
N GLN A 474 -46.92 32.14 13.88
CA GLN A 474 -45.71 32.64 13.25
C GLN A 474 -44.49 31.92 13.83
N PHE A 475 -43.56 31.61 12.94
CA PHE A 475 -42.30 30.97 13.26
C PHE A 475 -41.17 31.88 12.81
N LYS A 476 -40.19 32.11 13.67
CA LYS A 476 -38.96 32.83 13.32
C LYS A 476 -37.84 31.82 13.10
N ASP A 477 -37.28 31.80 11.90
CA ASP A 477 -36.08 31.03 11.59
C ASP A 477 -34.91 31.56 12.41
N LEU A 478 -34.30 30.69 13.20
CA LEU A 478 -33.17 31.06 14.06
C LEU A 478 -31.86 31.18 13.29
N ILE A 479 -31.81 30.69 12.04
CA ILE A 479 -30.62 30.71 11.19
C ILE A 479 -30.63 31.90 10.24
N THR A 480 -31.76 32.13 9.55
CA THR A 480 -31.89 33.21 8.57
C THR A 480 -32.49 34.49 9.18
N GLY A 481 -33.21 34.37 10.30
CA GLY A 481 -33.98 35.46 10.90
C GLY A 481 -35.32 35.74 10.22
N GLU A 482 -35.64 35.02 9.14
CA GLU A 482 -36.91 35.15 8.43
C GLU A 482 -38.09 34.70 9.30
N THR A 483 -39.28 35.20 9.00
CA THR A 483 -40.50 34.82 9.71
C THR A 483 -41.48 34.17 8.74
N TYR A 484 -41.90 32.95 9.06
CA TYR A 484 -42.92 32.21 8.35
C TYR A 484 -44.25 32.30 9.10
N LYS A 485 -45.36 32.38 8.38
CA LYS A 485 -46.70 32.44 8.95
C LYS A 485 -47.51 31.31 8.35
N THR A 486 -48.26 30.57 9.19
CA THR A 486 -49.24 29.60 8.69
C THR A 486 -50.35 30.31 7.91
N GLU A 487 -51.10 29.56 7.10
CA GLU A 487 -52.36 30.07 6.57
C GLU A 487 -53.29 30.48 7.74
N GLU A 488 -54.07 31.53 7.51
CA GLU A 488 -55.05 31.98 8.49
C GLU A 488 -56.23 31.00 8.52
N GLY A 489 -56.70 30.69 9.73
CA GLY A 489 -57.83 29.79 9.88
C GLY A 489 -58.31 29.68 11.32
N ARG A 490 -58.98 28.58 11.62
CA ARG A 490 -59.46 28.26 12.96
C ARG A 490 -58.32 27.75 13.84
N PHE A 491 -57.88 28.58 14.77
CA PHE A 491 -57.00 28.20 15.87
C PHE A 491 -57.71 28.47 17.19
N SER A 492 -58.27 27.41 17.79
CA SER A 492 -58.83 27.42 19.14
C SER A 492 -57.84 26.81 20.13
N GLN A 493 -57.93 27.16 21.42
CA GLN A 493 -57.23 26.37 22.43
C GLN A 493 -57.76 24.93 22.40
N PRO A 494 -56.89 23.91 22.60
CA PRO A 494 -57.33 22.53 22.73
C PRO A 494 -58.33 22.33 23.87
#